data_AF-A0A2V6DJI8-F1
#
_entry.id   AF-A0A2V6DJI8-F1
#
_cell.length_a   1.000
_cell.length_b   1.000
_cell.length_c   1.000
_cell.angle_alpha   90.00
_cell.angle_beta   90.00
_cell.angle_gamma   90.00
#
_symmetry.space_group_name_H-M   'P 1'
#
loop_
_entity.id
_entity.type
_entity.pdbx_description
1 polymer ?
#
loop_
_entity_poly.entity_id
_entity_poly.type
_entity_poly.pdbx_seq_one_letter_code
_entity_poly.pdbx_strand_id
1 'polypeptide(L)'
;MLAAEKPLDVSAIVPKTEAEKILGEPVRNPTPLNVNGKDGYYSKCNYYSTKSVRSLLLRVRQASEGSVDPQIEFNQVTGNGVKFQTIDGLGERAAMLNGVPENGLPPNVIMLYVVKGKSFVTIGVSGMADEEAALTKAKQVAEKVLAQL
;
A
#
# COMPACT_ATOMS: atom_id res chain seq x y z
N MET A 1 20.44 -19.13 7.68
CA MET A 1 19.90 -17.95 8.36
C MET A 1 19.62 -16.89 7.29
N LEU A 2 18.36 -16.57 7.02
CA LEU A 2 18.01 -15.40 6.21
C LEU A 2 18.27 -14.17 7.08
N ALA A 3 19.01 -13.19 6.55
CA ALA A 3 19.22 -11.91 7.24
C ALA A 3 17.86 -11.27 7.56
N ALA A 4 17.74 -10.67 8.74
CA ALA A 4 16.55 -9.88 9.06
C ALA A 4 16.43 -8.75 8.03
N GLU A 5 15.28 -8.67 7.35
CA GLU A 5 14.99 -7.54 6.45
C GLU A 5 15.14 -6.23 7.25
N LYS A 6 15.83 -5.25 6.66
CA LYS A 6 16.03 -3.96 7.30
C LYS A 6 14.67 -3.26 7.49
N PRO A 7 14.40 -2.65 8.66
CA PRO A 7 13.21 -1.83 8.85
C PRO A 7 13.10 -0.76 7.78
N LEU A 8 12.00 -0.78 7.05
CA LEU A 8 11.71 0.13 5.94
C LEU A 8 11.01 1.40 6.44
N ASP A 9 11.30 2.57 5.86
CA ASP A 9 10.52 3.78 6.11
C ASP A 9 9.80 4.22 4.83
N VAL A 10 8.47 3.98 4.76
CA VAL A 10 7.69 4.31 3.57
C VAL A 10 7.67 5.82 3.28
N SER A 11 7.85 6.66 4.30
CA SER A 11 7.88 8.12 4.13
C SER A 11 9.21 8.62 3.57
N ALA A 12 10.29 7.86 3.80
CA ALA A 12 11.58 8.14 3.17
C ALA A 12 11.60 7.70 1.70
N ILE A 13 10.91 6.60 1.37
CA ILE A 13 10.82 6.08 -0.01
C ILE A 13 9.91 6.96 -0.88
N VAL A 14 8.74 7.32 -0.34
CA VAL A 14 7.80 8.24 -0.98
C VAL A 14 7.76 9.49 -0.13
N PRO A 15 8.70 10.44 -0.31
CA PRO A 15 8.65 11.71 0.40
C PRO A 15 7.46 12.55 -0.07
N LYS A 16 7.15 13.61 0.68
CA LYS A 16 6.06 14.55 0.37
C LYS A 16 6.06 15.00 -1.10
N THR A 17 7.21 15.43 -1.61
CA THR A 17 7.35 15.92 -3.00
C THR A 17 7.02 14.85 -4.04
N GLU A 18 7.29 13.58 -3.74
CA GLU A 18 6.91 12.47 -4.61
C GLU A 18 5.40 12.21 -4.53
N ALA A 19 4.82 12.23 -3.33
CA ALA A 19 3.38 12.11 -3.16
C ALA A 19 2.61 13.23 -3.89
N GLU A 20 3.14 14.45 -3.92
CA GLU A 20 2.56 15.57 -4.69
C GLU A 20 2.56 15.29 -6.19
N LYS A 21 3.66 14.71 -6.73
CA LYS A 21 3.72 14.30 -8.14
C LYS A 21 2.76 13.15 -8.45
N ILE A 22 2.67 12.16 -7.56
CA ILE A 22 1.76 11.02 -7.69
C ILE A 22 0.32 11.51 -7.71
N LEU A 23 -0.08 12.38 -6.77
CA LEU A 23 -1.44 12.89 -6.69
C LEU A 23 -1.74 14.02 -7.68
N GLY A 24 -0.71 14.65 -8.25
CA GLY A 24 -0.81 15.82 -9.12
C GLY A 24 -1.26 17.08 -8.38
N GLU A 25 -1.16 17.11 -7.06
CA GLU A 25 -1.69 18.17 -6.20
C GLU A 25 -0.81 18.36 -4.95
N PRO A 26 -0.72 19.58 -4.40
CA PRO A 26 -0.02 19.82 -3.14
C PRO A 26 -0.71 19.09 -1.98
N VAL A 27 0.10 18.48 -1.11
CA VAL A 27 -0.38 17.68 0.02
C VAL A 27 -0.03 18.33 1.36
N ARG A 28 -0.79 17.99 2.40
CA ARG A 28 -0.47 18.37 3.78
C ARG A 28 0.85 17.72 4.21
N ASN A 29 1.46 18.24 5.27
CA ASN A 29 2.61 17.56 5.86
C ASN A 29 2.15 16.19 6.41
N PRO A 30 2.82 15.09 6.03
CA PRO A 30 2.45 13.78 6.52
C PRO A 30 2.83 13.61 8.00
N THR A 31 2.15 12.69 8.67
CA THR A 31 2.52 12.20 10.00
C THR A 31 2.89 10.71 9.87
N PRO A 32 4.15 10.39 9.54
CA PRO A 32 4.58 9.00 9.41
C PRO A 32 4.57 8.29 10.77
N LEU A 33 4.38 6.98 10.73
CA LEU A 33 4.42 6.10 11.89
C LEU A 33 5.30 4.90 11.57
N ASN A 34 6.35 4.71 12.37
CA ASN A 34 7.24 3.57 12.32
C ASN A 34 7.31 2.94 13.71
N VAL A 35 6.96 1.67 13.85
CA VAL A 35 6.86 1.00 15.15
C VAL A 35 7.31 -0.45 15.05
N ASN A 36 8.11 -0.89 16.04
CA ASN A 36 8.37 -2.30 16.28
C ASN A 36 7.32 -2.83 17.25
N GLY A 37 6.51 -3.79 16.79
CA GLY A 37 5.52 -4.48 17.60
C GLY A 37 5.86 -5.95 17.79
N LYS A 38 4.99 -6.66 18.52
CA LYS A 38 5.12 -8.11 18.73
C LYS A 38 5.09 -8.89 17.40
N ASP A 39 4.25 -8.44 16.47
CA ASP A 39 4.00 -9.11 15.19
C ASP A 39 4.95 -8.65 14.06
N GLY A 40 6.00 -7.91 14.43
CA GLY A 40 7.00 -7.39 13.51
C GLY A 40 7.01 -5.87 13.44
N TYR A 41 7.64 -5.36 12.39
CA TYR A 41 7.81 -3.93 12.18
C TYR A 41 6.71 -3.40 11.26
N TYR A 42 6.20 -2.21 11.58
CA TYR A 42 5.16 -1.54 10.81
C TYR A 42 5.59 -0.12 10.45
N SER A 43 5.47 0.21 9.17
CA SER A 43 5.71 1.55 8.62
C SER A 43 4.48 2.05 7.88
N LYS A 44 4.07 3.29 8.15
CA LYS A 44 2.89 3.91 7.56
C LYS A 44 3.15 5.37 7.25
N CYS A 45 2.65 5.84 6.11
CA CYS A 45 2.57 7.25 5.79
C CYS A 45 1.36 7.53 4.89
N ASN A 46 0.57 8.55 5.24
CA ASN A 46 -0.59 8.96 4.48
C ASN A 46 -0.42 10.40 4.00
N TYR A 47 -0.78 10.66 2.75
CA TYR A 47 -0.77 11.97 2.12
C TYR A 47 -2.19 12.36 1.75
N TYR A 48 -2.59 13.55 2.16
CA TYR A 48 -3.91 14.12 1.85
C TYR A 48 -3.74 15.43 1.10
N SER A 49 -4.44 15.56 -0.02
CA SER A 49 -4.45 16.80 -0.80
C SER A 49 -4.93 17.98 0.05
N THR A 50 -4.42 19.15 -0.28
CA THR A 50 -4.92 20.43 0.25
C THR A 50 -6.03 21.05 -0.61
N LYS A 51 -6.28 20.50 -1.81
CA LYS A 51 -7.20 21.05 -2.81
C LYS A 51 -8.45 20.20 -3.04
N SER A 52 -8.36 18.89 -2.82
CA SER A 52 -9.41 17.94 -3.15
C SER A 52 -9.48 16.79 -2.14
N VAL A 53 -10.33 15.80 -2.42
CA VAL A 53 -10.41 14.54 -1.67
C VAL A 53 -9.30 13.54 -2.03
N ARG A 54 -8.35 13.91 -2.91
CA ARG A 54 -7.25 13.00 -3.30
C ARG A 54 -6.38 12.62 -2.11
N SER A 55 -6.04 11.34 -2.03
CA SER A 55 -5.13 10.84 -1.01
C SER A 55 -4.31 9.65 -1.49
N LEU A 56 -3.12 9.50 -0.91
CA LEU A 56 -2.25 8.34 -1.06
C LEU A 56 -2.02 7.73 0.34
N LEU A 57 -2.33 6.45 0.52
CA LEU A 57 -2.14 5.71 1.76
C LEU A 57 -1.04 4.67 1.57
N LEU A 58 -0.03 4.66 2.44
CA LEU A 58 1.08 3.70 2.38
C LEU A 58 1.17 2.97 3.70
N ARG A 59 1.24 1.64 3.64
CA ARG A 59 1.46 0.78 4.80
C ARG A 59 2.35 -0.39 4.39
N VAL A 60 3.34 -0.70 5.22
CA VAL A 60 4.19 -1.88 5.08
C VAL A 60 4.27 -2.53 6.45
N ARG A 61 3.94 -3.83 6.51
CA ARG A 61 4.21 -4.69 7.66
C ARG A 61 5.32 -5.67 7.28
N GLN A 62 6.41 -5.70 8.04
CA GLN A 62 7.48 -6.69 7.93
C GLN A 62 7.34 -7.68 9.09
N ALA A 63 6.91 -8.90 8.78
CA ALA A 63 6.58 -9.94 9.74
C ALA A 63 7.81 -10.38 10.56
N SER A 64 7.64 -10.46 11.88
CA SER A 64 8.59 -11.17 12.75
C SER A 64 8.39 -12.69 12.64
N GLU A 65 9.39 -13.47 13.04
CA GLU A 65 9.26 -14.91 13.15
C GLU A 65 8.14 -15.27 14.14
N GLY A 66 7.28 -16.23 13.77
CA GLY A 66 6.13 -16.66 14.57
C GLY A 66 4.91 -15.73 14.51
N SER A 67 4.99 -14.59 13.82
CA SER A 67 3.82 -13.74 13.53
C SER A 67 3.02 -14.27 12.33
N VAL A 68 1.86 -13.65 12.06
CA VAL A 68 1.04 -14.00 10.89
C VAL A 68 1.86 -13.82 9.61
N ASP A 69 1.94 -14.88 8.82
CA ASP A 69 2.64 -14.87 7.54
C ASP A 69 1.94 -13.93 6.53
N PRO A 70 2.69 -13.08 5.79
CA PRO A 70 2.11 -12.18 4.78
C PRO A 70 1.25 -12.87 3.72
N GLN A 71 1.57 -14.10 3.33
CA GLN A 71 0.77 -14.90 2.38
C GLN A 71 -0.60 -15.26 2.97
N ILE A 72 -0.64 -15.57 4.27
CA ILE A 72 -1.87 -15.86 5.00
C ILE A 72 -2.69 -14.59 5.16
N GLU A 73 -2.06 -13.47 5.54
CA GLU A 73 -2.73 -12.17 5.67
C GLU A 73 -3.34 -11.72 4.33
N PHE A 74 -2.60 -11.88 3.21
CA PHE A 74 -3.13 -11.62 1.88
C PHE A 74 -4.39 -12.44 1.61
N ASN A 75 -4.38 -13.75 1.89
CA ASN A 75 -5.55 -14.61 1.71
C ASN A 75 -6.74 -14.17 2.57
N GLN A 76 -6.50 -13.72 3.81
CA GLN A 76 -7.55 -13.21 4.69
C GLN A 76 -8.18 -11.93 4.14
N VAL A 77 -7.38 -11.04 3.55
CA VAL A 77 -7.86 -9.80 2.93
C VAL A 77 -8.63 -10.10 1.64
N THR A 78 -8.12 -11.01 0.80
CA THR A 78 -8.70 -11.29 -0.52
C THR A 78 -9.78 -12.38 -0.53
N GLY A 79 -9.98 -13.11 0.57
CA GLY A 79 -10.83 -14.30 0.63
C GLY A 79 -12.31 -14.07 0.99
N ASN A 80 -12.72 -12.86 1.35
CA ASN A 80 -14.02 -12.61 2.00
C ASN A 80 -15.20 -12.32 1.06
N GLY A 81 -15.29 -13.00 -0.09
CA GLY A 81 -16.40 -12.84 -1.04
C GLY A 81 -16.43 -11.50 -1.80
N VAL A 82 -15.41 -10.67 -1.58
CA VAL A 82 -15.16 -9.41 -2.25
C VAL A 82 -14.44 -9.67 -3.58
N LYS A 83 -14.75 -8.92 -4.64
CA LYS A 83 -14.16 -9.14 -5.96
C LYS A 83 -12.85 -8.37 -6.12
N PHE A 84 -11.75 -9.07 -5.90
CA PHE A 84 -10.41 -8.56 -6.16
C PHE A 84 -9.99 -8.83 -7.61
N GLN A 85 -9.27 -7.88 -8.19
CA GLN A 85 -8.54 -8.06 -9.44
C GLN A 85 -7.11 -8.52 -9.12
N THR A 86 -6.72 -9.69 -9.61
CA THR A 86 -5.31 -10.15 -9.53
C THR A 86 -4.41 -9.24 -10.36
N ILE A 87 -3.23 -8.92 -9.81
CA ILE A 87 -2.20 -8.12 -10.49
C ILE A 87 -0.96 -8.99 -10.65
N ASP A 88 -0.65 -9.36 -11.89
CA ASP A 88 0.54 -10.15 -12.21
C ASP A 88 1.80 -9.27 -12.28
N GLY A 89 2.95 -9.88 -12.01
CA GLY A 89 4.27 -9.24 -12.15
C GLY A 89 4.65 -8.24 -11.05
N LEU A 90 3.84 -8.13 -9.99
CA LEU A 90 4.10 -7.24 -8.86
C LEU A 90 4.22 -8.04 -7.55
N GLY A 91 5.44 -8.08 -7.01
CA GLY A 91 5.75 -8.92 -5.85
C GLY A 91 5.58 -10.41 -6.15
N GLU A 92 5.43 -11.20 -5.09
CA GLU A 92 5.08 -12.63 -5.21
C GLU A 92 3.59 -12.81 -5.50
N ARG A 93 2.75 -11.95 -4.91
CA ARG A 93 1.31 -11.88 -5.13
C ARG A 93 0.85 -10.45 -5.00
N ALA A 94 -0.06 -10.04 -5.88
CA ALA A 94 -0.74 -8.76 -5.74
C ALA A 94 -2.20 -8.85 -6.16
N ALA A 95 -3.04 -8.04 -5.50
CA ALA A 95 -4.44 -7.90 -5.84
C ALA A 95 -4.92 -6.48 -5.55
N MET A 96 -5.83 -6.00 -6.38
CA MET A 96 -6.45 -4.69 -6.27
C MET A 96 -7.93 -4.83 -5.92
N LEU A 97 -8.38 -3.94 -5.04
CA LEU A 97 -9.77 -3.74 -4.70
C LEU A 97 -10.20 -2.32 -5.06
N ASN A 98 -11.31 -2.15 -5.77
CA ASN A 98 -11.83 -0.85 -6.19
C ASN A 98 -13.17 -0.48 -5.52
N GLY A 99 -13.56 0.77 -5.71
CA GLY A 99 -14.75 1.44 -5.16
C GLY A 99 -16.10 1.04 -5.76
N VAL A 100 -16.26 -0.18 -6.30
CA VAL A 100 -17.58 -0.65 -6.75
C VAL A 100 -18.46 -1.01 -5.54
N PRO A 101 -19.79 -0.84 -5.60
CA PRO A 101 -20.68 -0.99 -4.44
C PRO A 101 -20.53 -2.32 -3.69
N GLU A 102 -20.29 -3.42 -4.41
CA GLU A 102 -20.15 -4.77 -3.85
C GLU A 102 -18.90 -4.93 -2.98
N ASN A 103 -17.90 -4.06 -3.18
CA ASN A 103 -16.62 -4.12 -2.51
C ASN A 103 -16.56 -3.27 -1.23
N GLY A 104 -17.62 -2.50 -0.92
CA GLY A 104 -17.72 -1.70 0.32
C GLY A 104 -16.73 -0.54 0.43
N LEU A 105 -16.03 -0.21 -0.67
CA LEU A 105 -15.14 0.95 -0.76
C LEU A 105 -15.90 2.15 -1.36
N PRO A 106 -15.56 3.39 -0.95
CA PRO A 106 -16.11 4.58 -1.61
C PRO A 106 -15.74 4.63 -3.09
N PRO A 107 -16.54 5.30 -3.94
CA PRO A 107 -16.19 5.55 -5.33
C PRO A 107 -14.82 6.24 -5.45
N ASN A 108 -14.11 5.99 -6.56
CA ASN A 108 -12.80 6.59 -6.85
C ASN A 108 -11.72 6.24 -5.80
N VAL A 109 -11.85 5.08 -5.15
CA VAL A 109 -10.85 4.48 -4.26
C VAL A 109 -10.36 3.19 -4.87
N ILE A 110 -9.04 3.00 -4.87
CA ILE A 110 -8.42 1.70 -5.05
C ILE A 110 -7.52 1.36 -3.86
N MET A 111 -7.42 0.08 -3.55
CA MET A 111 -6.52 -0.50 -2.57
C MET A 111 -5.74 -1.63 -3.23
N LEU A 112 -4.43 -1.45 -3.38
CA LEU A 112 -3.51 -2.45 -3.92
C LEU A 112 -2.76 -3.12 -2.77
N TYR A 113 -2.86 -4.44 -2.69
CA TYR A 113 -2.19 -5.28 -1.71
C TYR A 113 -1.11 -6.09 -2.40
N VAL A 114 0.09 -6.15 -1.82
CA VAL A 114 1.24 -6.86 -2.40
C VAL A 114 1.99 -7.63 -1.31
N VAL A 115 2.36 -8.87 -1.60
CA VAL A 115 3.28 -9.67 -0.77
C VAL A 115 4.65 -9.74 -1.44
N LYS A 116 5.72 -9.57 -0.66
CA LYS A 116 7.09 -9.85 -1.06
C LYS A 116 7.91 -10.26 0.16
N GLY A 117 8.50 -11.47 0.16
CA GLY A 117 9.25 -11.97 1.31
C GLY A 117 8.42 -11.93 2.59
N LYS A 118 8.98 -11.33 3.65
CA LYS A 118 8.27 -11.17 4.93
C LYS A 118 7.38 -9.92 4.99
N SER A 119 7.17 -9.26 3.86
CA SER A 119 6.48 -7.98 3.81
C SER A 119 5.08 -8.07 3.20
N PHE A 120 4.13 -7.42 3.86
CA PHE A 120 2.80 -7.13 3.32
C PHE A 120 2.65 -5.62 3.11
N VAL A 121 2.43 -5.22 1.87
CA VAL A 121 2.36 -3.84 1.42
C VAL A 121 0.91 -3.49 1.06
N THR A 122 0.44 -2.35 1.51
CA THR A 122 -0.87 -1.79 1.13
C THR A 122 -0.68 -0.37 0.59
N ILE A 123 -1.14 -0.15 -0.63
CA ILE A 123 -1.16 1.15 -1.30
C ILE A 123 -2.61 1.54 -1.59
N GLY A 124 -3.08 2.65 -1.03
CA GLY A 124 -4.40 3.20 -1.32
C GLY A 124 -4.29 4.46 -2.15
N VAL A 125 -5.08 4.59 -3.22
CA VAL A 125 -5.23 5.84 -3.98
C VAL A 125 -6.71 6.20 -3.98
N SER A 126 -7.02 7.44 -3.62
CA SER A 126 -8.40 7.95 -3.59
C SER A 126 -8.52 9.28 -4.33
N GLY A 127 -9.75 9.61 -4.77
CA GLY A 127 -10.11 10.90 -5.36
C GLY A 127 -9.72 11.04 -6.83
N MET A 128 -9.42 9.93 -7.51
CA MET A 128 -9.13 9.88 -8.93
C MET A 128 -10.26 9.14 -9.66
N ALA A 129 -10.93 9.83 -10.58
CA ALA A 129 -12.05 9.27 -11.34
C ALA A 129 -11.60 8.20 -12.37
N ASP A 130 -10.38 8.35 -12.88
CA ASP A 130 -9.76 7.38 -13.77
C ASP A 130 -9.09 6.27 -12.94
N GLU A 131 -9.75 5.11 -12.88
CA GLU A 131 -9.27 3.93 -12.14
C GLU A 131 -7.96 3.38 -12.72
N GLU A 132 -7.78 3.39 -14.04
CA GLU A 132 -6.58 2.88 -14.70
C GLU A 132 -5.37 3.77 -14.36
N ALA A 133 -5.56 5.08 -14.39
CA ALA A 133 -4.55 6.04 -13.95
C ALA A 133 -4.23 5.89 -12.45
N ALA A 134 -5.25 5.69 -11.60
CA ALA A 134 -5.06 5.46 -10.17
C ALA A 134 -4.26 4.16 -9.91
N LEU A 135 -4.60 3.07 -10.61
CA LEU A 135 -3.91 1.79 -10.52
C LEU A 135 -2.46 1.89 -11.00
N THR A 136 -2.22 2.57 -12.13
CA THR A 136 -0.86 2.79 -12.64
C THR A 136 0.01 3.49 -11.61
N LYS A 137 -0.51 4.53 -10.96
CA LYS A 137 0.18 5.26 -9.89
C LYS A 137 0.41 4.38 -8.65
N ALA A 138 -0.57 3.57 -8.26
CA ALA A 138 -0.42 2.63 -7.14
C ALA A 138 0.67 1.58 -7.42
N LYS A 139 0.73 1.04 -8.65
CA LYS A 139 1.78 0.10 -9.07
C LYS A 139 3.17 0.74 -9.03
N GLN A 140 3.33 1.96 -9.55
CA GLN A 140 4.60 2.70 -9.49
C GLN A 140 5.08 2.91 -8.05
N VAL A 141 4.17 3.21 -7.13
CA VAL A 141 4.49 3.34 -5.70
C VAL A 141 4.89 1.99 -5.11
N ALA A 142 4.13 0.94 -5.42
CA ALA A 142 4.46 -0.41 -4.95
C ALA A 142 5.85 -0.83 -5.43
N GLU A 143 6.19 -0.65 -6.71
CA GLU A 143 7.52 -0.96 -7.26
C GLU A 143 8.66 -0.25 -6.50
N LYS A 144 8.48 1.04 -6.18
CA LYS A 144 9.46 1.80 -5.38
C LYS A 144 9.64 1.20 -3.98
N VAL A 145 8.55 0.80 -3.32
CA VAL A 145 8.60 0.16 -2.00
C VAL A 145 9.25 -1.22 -2.10
N LEU A 146 8.83 -2.04 -3.06
CA LEU A 146 9.37 -3.38 -3.27
C LEU A 146 10.86 -3.37 -3.60
N ALA A 147 11.37 -2.34 -4.29
CA ALA A 147 12.80 -2.21 -4.59
C ALA A 147 13.69 -2.03 -3.33
N GLN A 148 13.08 -1.72 -2.17
CA GLN A 148 13.77 -1.55 -0.89
C GLN A 148 13.60 -2.76 0.06
N LEU A 149 12.85 -3.78 -0.38
CA LEU A 149 12.57 -5.03 0.33
C LEU A 149 13.44 -6.18 -0.19
#